data_AF-A0A929G2I0-F1
#
_entry.id   AF-A0A929G2I0-F1
#
_cell.length_a   1.000
_cell.length_b   1.000
_cell.length_c   1.000
_cell.angle_alpha   90.00
_cell.angle_beta   90.00
_cell.angle_gamma   90.00
#
_symmetry.space_group_name_H-M   'P 1'
#
loop_
_entity.id
_entity.type
_entity.pdbx_description
1 polymer ?
#
loop_
_entity_poly.entity_id
_entity_poly.type
_entity_poly.pdbx_seq_one_letter_code
_entity_poly.pdbx_strand_id
1 'polypeptide(L)'
;MSLPELSRGLVGEIDRALARGGVSELPADELQRLVGAVVRLYAAANEGAEREVPPVDERVATTDAVVLASALLKAQDLNPFDLALWFSRGRAAG
;
A
#
# COMPACT_ATOMS: atom_id res chain seq x y z
N MET A 1 -10.71 -9.81 -19.61
CA MET A 1 -9.41 -9.37 -19.06
C MET A 1 -9.32 -9.91 -17.65
N SER A 2 -8.26 -10.63 -17.33
CA SER A 2 -8.01 -11.18 -15.99
C SER A 2 -7.45 -10.12 -15.03
N LEU A 3 -7.54 -10.36 -13.71
CA LEU A 3 -6.99 -9.44 -12.71
C LEU A 3 -5.47 -9.19 -12.88
N PRO A 4 -4.62 -10.19 -13.22
CA PRO A 4 -3.21 -9.94 -13.52
C PRO A 4 -2.94 -9.14 -14.81
N GLU A 5 -3.85 -9.18 -15.78
CA GLU A 5 -3.74 -8.33 -16.97
C GLU A 5 -4.11 -6.88 -16.66
N LEU A 6 -5.19 -6.69 -15.89
CA LEU A 6 -5.62 -5.36 -15.41
C LEU A 6 -4.54 -4.70 -14.55
N SER A 7 -3.94 -5.44 -13.61
CA SER A 7 -2.91 -4.88 -12.73
C SER A 7 -1.67 -4.45 -13.51
N ARG A 8 -1.19 -5.26 -14.45
CA ARG A 8 -0.06 -4.90 -15.32
C ARG A 8 -0.36 -3.67 -16.18
N GLY A 9 -1.56 -3.59 -16.74
CA GLY A 9 -2.00 -2.43 -17.51
C GLY A 9 -2.01 -1.15 -16.66
N LEU A 10 -2.60 -1.20 -15.47
CA LEU A 10 -2.70 -0.06 -14.56
C LEU A 10 -1.31 0.42 -14.10
N VAL A 11 -0.43 -0.49 -13.66
CA VAL A 11 0.94 -0.14 -13.26
C VAL A 11 1.68 0.56 -14.40
N GLY A 12 1.58 0.04 -15.63
CA GLY A 12 2.22 0.64 -16.79
C GLY A 12 1.67 2.03 -17.18
N GLU A 13 0.40 2.33 -16.90
CA GLU A 13 -0.15 3.68 -17.07
C GLU A 13 0.33 4.63 -15.96
N ILE A 14 0.38 4.17 -14.71
CA ILE A 14 0.88 4.94 -13.57
C ILE A 14 2.35 5.33 -13.78
N ASP A 15 3.21 4.38 -14.17
CA ASP A 15 4.63 4.62 -14.41
C ASP A 15 4.84 5.66 -15.51
N ARG A 16 4.05 5.59 -16.59
CA ARG A 16 4.07 6.57 -17.68
C ARG A 16 3.60 7.95 -17.22
N ALA A 17 2.57 8.02 -16.38
CA ALA A 17 2.09 9.29 -15.83
C ALA A 17 3.13 9.93 -14.91
N LEU A 18 3.75 9.14 -14.03
CA LEU A 18 4.83 9.59 -13.14
C LEU A 18 6.05 10.09 -13.94
N ALA A 19 6.46 9.35 -14.98
CA ALA A 19 7.58 9.75 -15.84
C ALA A 19 7.34 11.06 -16.59
N ARG A 20 6.08 11.44 -16.85
CA ARG A 20 5.69 12.71 -17.49
C ARG A 20 5.65 13.91 -16.54
N GLY A 21 5.99 13.73 -15.26
CA GLY A 21 6.19 14.85 -14.33
C GLY A 21 4.96 15.28 -13.54
N GLY A 22 3.92 14.45 -13.42
CA GLY A 22 2.90 14.73 -12.41
C GLY A 22 1.65 13.85 -12.44
N VAL A 23 1.26 13.38 -11.27
CA VAL A 23 -0.08 12.82 -10.94
C VAL A 23 -1.13 13.94 -10.86
N SER A 24 -1.00 14.99 -11.67
CA SER A 24 -1.89 16.17 -11.67
C SER A 24 -3.28 15.86 -12.24
N GLU A 25 -3.48 14.68 -12.81
CA GLU A 25 -4.71 14.29 -13.50
C GLU A 25 -5.63 13.38 -12.68
N LEU A 26 -5.18 12.82 -11.54
CA LEU A 26 -6.01 11.92 -10.75
C LEU A 26 -6.73 12.69 -9.63
N PRO A 27 -8.08 12.74 -9.63
CA PRO A 27 -8.85 13.31 -8.53
C PRO A 27 -8.51 12.63 -7.20
N ALA A 28 -8.53 13.42 -6.10
CA ALA A 28 -8.15 12.92 -4.78
C ALA A 28 -9.03 11.74 -4.31
N ASP A 29 -10.32 11.74 -4.67
CA ASP A 29 -11.25 10.67 -4.33
C ASP A 29 -10.99 9.39 -5.14
N GLU A 30 -10.53 9.51 -6.39
CA GLU A 30 -10.08 8.36 -7.19
C GLU A 30 -8.79 7.76 -6.62
N LEU A 31 -7.84 8.60 -6.21
CA LEU A 31 -6.62 8.12 -5.54
C LEU A 31 -6.96 7.39 -4.24
N GLN A 32 -7.90 7.92 -3.44
CA GLN A 32 -8.37 7.26 -2.24
C GLN A 32 -9.04 5.91 -2.54
N ARG A 33 -9.87 5.82 -3.59
CA ARG A 33 -10.49 4.57 -4.04
C ARG A 33 -9.44 3.54 -4.45
N LEU A 34 -8.43 3.96 -5.21
CA LEU A 34 -7.34 3.10 -5.67
C LEU A 34 -6.50 2.56 -4.51
N VAL A 35 -6.03 3.44 -3.62
CA VAL A 35 -5.26 3.03 -2.43
C VAL A 35 -6.08 2.08 -1.56
N GLY A 36 -7.37 2.39 -1.32
CA GLY A 36 -8.24 1.51 -0.55
C GLY A 36 -8.44 0.13 -1.19
N ALA A 37 -8.52 0.04 -2.52
CA ALA A 37 -8.62 -1.23 -3.23
C ALA A 37 -7.32 -2.06 -3.09
N VAL A 38 -6.15 -1.43 -3.23
CA VAL A 38 -4.84 -2.09 -3.07
C VAL A 38 -4.65 -2.58 -1.63
N VAL A 39 -5.02 -1.78 -0.62
CA VAL A 39 -4.95 -2.18 0.79
C VAL A 39 -5.79 -3.43 1.06
N ARG A 40 -7.04 -3.47 0.57
CA ARG A 40 -7.91 -4.65 0.72
C ARG A 40 -7.36 -5.87 -0.02
N LEU A 41 -6.85 -5.68 -1.23
CA LEU A 41 -6.23 -6.76 -2.01
C LEU A 41 -5.03 -7.35 -1.27
N TYR A 42 -4.15 -6.49 -0.74
CA TYR A 42 -2.97 -6.92 0.01
C TYR A 42 -3.36 -7.65 1.30
N ALA A 43 -4.32 -7.13 2.05
CA ALA A 43 -4.83 -7.79 3.26
C ALA A 43 -5.38 -9.20 2.93
N ALA A 44 -6.23 -9.31 1.91
CA ALA A 44 -6.80 -10.59 1.48
C ALA A 44 -5.74 -11.58 0.96
N ALA A 45 -4.70 -11.10 0.29
CA ALA A 45 -3.61 -11.95 -0.20
C ALA A 45 -2.77 -12.56 0.92
N ASN A 46 -2.73 -11.91 2.09
CA ASN A 46 -1.96 -12.36 3.25
C ASN A 46 -2.82 -13.08 4.30
N GLU A 47 -4.15 -13.04 4.17
CA GLU A 47 -5.05 -13.74 5.07
C GLU A 47 -4.86 -15.25 4.94
N GLY A 48 -4.34 -15.89 6.00
CA GLY A 48 -4.06 -17.32 6.02
C GLY A 48 -2.82 -17.76 5.23
N ALA A 49 -2.01 -16.83 4.74
CA ALA A 49 -0.75 -17.15 4.06
C ALA A 49 0.31 -17.64 5.06
N GLU A 50 1.04 -18.71 4.70
CA GLU A 50 2.17 -19.20 5.52
C GLU A 50 3.31 -18.17 5.63
N ARG A 51 3.45 -17.31 4.61
CA ARG A 51 4.42 -16.23 4.58
C ARG A 51 3.79 -14.98 3.98
N GLU A 52 4.02 -13.86 4.65
CA GLU A 52 3.60 -12.55 4.16
C GLU A 52 4.29 -12.22 2.82
N VAL A 53 3.51 -11.71 1.88
CA VAL A 53 4.00 -11.14 0.62
C VAL A 53 4.60 -9.77 0.93
N PRO A 54 5.87 -9.49 0.58
CA PRO A 54 6.42 -8.15 0.76
C PRO A 54 5.58 -7.09 0.03
N PRO A 55 5.16 -6.00 0.69
CA PRO A 55 4.24 -5.02 0.10
C PRO A 55 4.86 -4.20 -1.03
N VAL A 56 6.19 -4.04 -1.02
CA VAL A 56 6.97 -3.30 -2.01
C VAL A 56 8.34 -3.97 -2.21
N ASP A 57 8.97 -3.70 -3.37
CA ASP A 57 10.34 -4.12 -3.66
C ASP A 57 11.33 -2.93 -3.62
N GLU A 58 12.58 -3.16 -4.00
CA GLU A 58 13.66 -2.17 -4.01
C GLU A 58 13.44 -0.97 -4.95
N ARG A 59 12.41 -0.98 -5.80
CA ARG A 59 12.08 0.14 -6.69
C ARG A 59 11.34 1.27 -5.99
N VAL A 60 10.76 1.00 -4.82
CA VAL A 60 10.08 2.01 -4.01
C VAL A 60 11.08 2.66 -3.08
N ALA A 61 11.25 3.99 -3.19
CA ALA A 61 12.12 4.73 -2.29
C ALA A 61 11.61 4.65 -0.85
N THR A 62 12.53 4.52 0.11
CA THR A 62 12.20 4.44 1.54
C THR A 62 11.32 5.61 1.98
N THR A 63 11.56 6.81 1.47
CA THR A 63 10.77 8.00 1.78
C THR A 63 9.32 7.87 1.34
N ASP A 64 9.07 7.30 0.16
CA ASP A 64 7.72 7.15 -0.40
C ASP A 64 6.92 6.12 0.40
N ALA A 65 7.58 5.02 0.79
CA ALA A 65 7.00 4.03 1.69
C ALA A 65 6.61 4.64 3.04
N VAL A 66 7.47 5.48 3.63
CA VAL A 66 7.20 6.15 4.92
C VAL A 66 6.08 7.19 4.79
N VAL A 67 6.00 7.91 3.66
CA VAL A 67 4.89 8.84 3.37
C VAL A 67 3.56 8.11 3.36
N LEU A 68 3.47 6.99 2.62
CA LEU A 68 2.24 6.20 2.56
C LEU A 68 1.88 5.58 3.91
N ALA A 69 2.85 4.98 4.62
CA ALA A 69 2.63 4.40 5.95
C ALA A 69 2.10 5.45 6.93
N SER A 70 2.69 6.65 6.95
CA SER A 70 2.26 7.75 7.81
C SER A 70 0.87 8.25 7.45
N ALA A 71 0.52 8.31 6.17
CA ALA A 71 -0.80 8.69 5.70
C ALA A 71 -1.86 7.67 6.11
N LEU A 72 -1.56 6.37 6.01
CA LEU A 72 -2.47 5.29 6.42
C LEU A 72 -2.73 5.33 7.94
N LEU A 73 -1.70 5.53 8.76
CA LEU A 73 -1.86 5.68 10.21
C LEU A 73 -2.79 6.85 10.55
N LYS A 74 -2.53 8.03 9.99
CA LYS A 74 -3.36 9.23 10.19
C LYS A 74 -4.81 9.01 9.73
N ALA A 75 -5.01 8.33 8.60
CA ALA A 75 -6.33 8.05 8.07
C ALA A 75 -7.17 7.09 8.94
N GLN A 76 -6.52 6.35 9.85
CA GLN A 76 -7.18 5.43 10.79
C GLN A 76 -7.17 5.95 12.23
N ASP A 77 -6.77 7.20 12.44
CA ASP A 77 -6.58 7.80 13.77
C ASP A 77 -5.62 6.97 14.66
N LEU A 78 -4.63 6.33 14.04
CA LEU A 78 -3.61 5.55 14.72
C LEU A 78 -2.36 6.38 14.94
N ASN A 79 -1.82 6.33 16.14
CA ASN A 79 -0.53 6.90 16.48
C ASN A 79 0.58 5.81 16.44
N PRO A 80 1.87 6.20 16.37
CA PRO A 80 2.97 5.22 16.36
C PRO A 80 3.05 4.30 17.59
N PHE A 81 2.50 4.69 18.74
CA PHE A 81 2.44 3.83 19.93
C PHE A 81 1.39 2.72 19.77
N ASP A 82 0.26 2.98 19.14
CA ASP A 82 -0.75 1.95 18.82
C ASP A 82 -0.14 0.87 17.93
N LEU A 83 0.69 1.29 16.97
CA LEU A 83 1.43 0.37 16.10
C LEU A 83 2.49 -0.42 16.88
N ALA A 84 3.20 0.21 17.83
CA ALA A 84 4.15 -0.49 18.70
C ALA A 84 3.46 -1.57 19.56
N LEU A 85 2.25 -1.29 20.05
CA LEU A 85 1.41 -2.28 20.74
C LEU A 85 0.95 -3.39 19.80
N TRP A 86 0.61 -3.08 18.55
CA TRP A 86 0.26 -4.09 17.55
C TRP A 86 1.42 -5.07 17.29
N PHE A 87 2.64 -4.55 17.10
CA PHE A 87 3.83 -5.38 16.88
C PHE A 87 4.28 -6.17 18.12
N SER A 88 3.96 -5.68 19.33
CA SER A 88 4.32 -6.40 20.57
C SER A 88 3.45 -7.64 20.81
N ARG A 89 2.21 -7.67 20.30
CA ARG A 89 1.29 -8.82 20.42
C ARG A 89 1.84 -10.11 19.83
N GLY A 90 2.67 -10.04 18.78
CA GLY A 90 3.34 -11.20 18.19
C GLY A 90 4.58 -11.67 18.94
N ARG A 91 5.15 -10.83 19.83
CA ARG A 91 6.43 -11.10 20.51
C ARG A 91 6.27 -11.75 21.90
N ALA A 92 5.06 -11.74 22.48
CA ALA A 92 4.79 -12.30 23.81
C ALA A 92 4.56 -13.84 23.81
N ALA A 93 4.57 -14.48 22.65
CA ALA A 93 4.38 -15.91 22.47
C ALA A 93 5.66 -16.66 22.03
N GLY A 94 6.84 -16.06 22.22
CA GLY A 94 8.15 -16.64 21.91
C GLY A 94 8.94 -16.98 23.17
#